data_AF-A0A239FRV3-F1
#
_entry.id   AF-A0A239FRV3-F1
#
_cell.length_a   1.000
_cell.length_b   1.000
_cell.length_c   1.000
_cell.angle_alpha   90.00
_cell.angle_beta   90.00
_cell.angle_gamma   90.00
#
_symmetry.space_group_name_H-M   'P 1'
#
loop_
_entity.id
_entity.type
_entity.pdbx_description
1 polymer ?
#
loop_
_entity_poly.entity_id
_entity_poly.type
_entity_poly.pdbx_seq_one_letter_code
_entity_poly.pdbx_strand_id
1 'polypeptide(L)'
;MRTRVVQVSDQSGFNAVSPSPNNEESASEVTETLNSSTPFDPKRWRALQVGEAWTDITYHRAIDPETGQDLPAVRIAFDRPEVRNAFRPHTVDELYAALDHARMTSDVGTVIVTGNGPSPADGVHAFCSGGDQRIRGRDGYRYASGAEADSVDPARAGRLHILEVQRLIRTMPKVVVAVVNGWAAGGGHSLHVVADLTIASREHARFMQTDANVGSFDGGYGSAYLAKQVGQKRAREIFFLAREYSAQQAYEWGAVNDVVPHADLEDTALEYARIIATKSPQAIRMLKFAFNLADDGLAGQQVFAGEATRLAYMTDEAVEGRDAFLERRAPRWDSFPYYY
;
A
#
# COMPACT_ATOMS: atom_id res chain seq x y z
N MET A 1 46.41 -28.91 19.97
CA MET A 1 46.76 -30.31 19.63
C MET A 1 45.63 -30.86 18.77
N ARG A 2 45.74 -31.28 17.51
CA ARG A 2 46.87 -31.68 16.67
C ARG A 2 46.69 -31.11 15.25
N THR A 3 47.80 -30.63 14.73
CA THR A 3 48.10 -30.23 13.36
C THR A 3 48.10 -31.44 12.42
N ARG A 4 47.65 -31.28 11.16
CA ARG A 4 48.16 -32.06 10.02
C ARG A 4 48.46 -31.10 8.87
N VAL A 5 49.73 -31.09 8.50
CA VAL A 5 50.34 -30.50 7.30
C VAL A 5 50.68 -31.66 6.35
N VAL A 6 51.03 -31.31 5.10
CA VAL A 6 51.77 -32.08 4.07
C VAL A 6 50.81 -32.66 3.00
N GLN A 7 50.94 -32.45 1.67
CA GLN A 7 52.09 -32.07 0.83
C GLN A 7 51.63 -31.41 -0.49
N VAL A 8 52.52 -30.58 -1.05
CA VAL A 8 52.50 -30.02 -2.40
C VAL A 8 53.08 -31.04 -3.39
N SER A 9 52.52 -31.13 -4.60
CA SER A 9 53.24 -31.64 -5.78
C SER A 9 52.88 -30.81 -7.01
N ASP A 10 53.90 -30.16 -7.54
CA ASP A 10 53.95 -29.31 -8.72
C ASP A 10 54.20 -30.19 -9.96
N GLN A 11 53.42 -30.03 -11.03
CA GLN A 11 53.85 -30.39 -12.39
C GLN A 11 53.19 -29.50 -13.44
N SER A 12 54.06 -28.71 -14.08
CA SER A 12 53.88 -27.94 -15.30
C SER A 12 53.44 -28.79 -16.49
N GLY A 13 52.51 -28.27 -17.30
CA GLY A 13 52.19 -28.78 -18.63
C GLY A 13 51.49 -27.73 -19.48
N PHE A 14 52.27 -26.94 -20.21
CA PHE A 14 51.77 -26.13 -21.33
C PHE A 14 51.31 -27.05 -22.45
N ASN A 15 50.09 -26.86 -22.95
CA ASN A 15 49.72 -27.23 -24.32
C ASN A 15 48.73 -26.21 -24.86
N ALA A 16 49.14 -25.53 -25.93
CA ALA A 16 48.31 -24.63 -26.71
C ALA A 16 47.34 -25.45 -27.59
N VAL A 17 46.06 -25.08 -27.59
CA VAL A 17 45.08 -25.54 -28.58
C VAL A 17 44.34 -24.31 -29.12
N SER A 18 44.38 -24.18 -30.43
CA SER A 18 43.78 -23.17 -31.30
C SER A 18 42.23 -23.13 -31.25
N PRO A 19 41.59 -22.00 -31.62
CA PRO A 19 40.17 -21.78 -31.37
C PRO A 19 39.30 -22.52 -32.39
N SER A 20 38.11 -22.94 -31.97
CA SER A 20 37.04 -23.35 -32.89
C SER A 20 35.72 -22.67 -32.49
N PRO A 21 34.89 -22.35 -33.49
CA PRO A 21 33.79 -21.40 -33.38
C PRO A 21 32.55 -22.11 -32.85
N ASN A 22 31.74 -21.39 -32.07
CA ASN A 22 30.26 -21.44 -32.09
C ASN A 22 29.76 -20.64 -30.88
N ASN A 23 29.34 -19.42 -31.17
CA ASN A 23 28.84 -18.45 -30.21
C ASN A 23 27.44 -18.04 -30.69
N GLU A 24 26.50 -19.00 -30.72
CA GLU A 24 25.10 -18.72 -31.11
C GLU A 24 24.06 -19.41 -30.21
N GLU A 25 24.45 -20.29 -29.27
CA GLU A 25 23.50 -20.94 -28.34
C GLU A 25 23.30 -20.20 -26.99
N SER A 26 24.02 -19.11 -26.72
CA SER A 26 23.88 -18.37 -25.46
C SER A 26 22.86 -17.22 -25.49
N ALA A 27 22.29 -16.89 -26.66
CA ALA A 27 21.38 -15.76 -26.79
C ALA A 27 19.94 -16.07 -26.32
N SER A 28 19.54 -17.35 -26.30
CA SER A 28 18.19 -17.78 -25.88
C SER A 28 18.04 -17.97 -24.37
N GLU A 29 19.10 -18.37 -23.65
CA GLU A 29 19.07 -18.46 -22.17
C GLU A 29 19.25 -17.09 -21.49
N VAL A 30 19.92 -16.14 -22.15
CA VAL A 30 20.12 -14.77 -21.64
C VAL A 30 18.87 -13.90 -21.85
N THR A 31 17.97 -14.28 -22.76
CA THR A 31 16.70 -13.56 -22.99
C THR A 31 15.58 -13.98 -22.02
N GLU A 32 15.68 -15.15 -21.36
CA GLU A 32 14.72 -15.56 -20.32
C GLU A 32 15.03 -14.99 -18.92
N THR A 33 16.27 -14.61 -18.64
CA THR A 33 16.69 -14.07 -17.33
C THR A 33 16.52 -12.54 -17.18
N LEU A 34 16.14 -11.83 -18.25
CA LEU A 34 15.96 -10.37 -18.26
C LEU A 34 14.50 -9.92 -18.09
N ASN A 35 13.57 -10.86 -17.83
CA ASN A 35 12.13 -10.58 -17.82
C ASN A 35 11.47 -10.44 -16.43
N SER A 36 12.20 -10.27 -15.32
CA SER A 36 11.59 -10.08 -13.99
C SER A 36 12.11 -8.87 -13.19
N SER A 37 12.45 -7.76 -13.86
CA SER A 37 12.85 -6.52 -13.17
C SER A 37 11.67 -5.69 -12.63
N THR A 38 10.45 -6.02 -13.05
CA THR A 38 9.21 -5.31 -12.69
C THR A 38 8.28 -6.27 -11.93
N PRO A 39 7.79 -5.91 -10.73
CA PRO A 39 6.80 -6.70 -9.99
C PRO A 39 5.44 -6.80 -10.68
N PHE A 40 5.16 -5.94 -11.66
CA PHE A 40 3.86 -5.86 -12.32
C PHE A 40 3.76 -6.84 -13.49
N ASP A 41 2.81 -7.78 -13.41
CA ASP A 41 2.43 -8.68 -14.52
C ASP A 41 1.11 -8.25 -15.17
N PRO A 42 1.12 -7.62 -16.36
CA PRO A 42 -0.08 -7.11 -17.01
C PRO A 42 -1.11 -8.19 -17.35
N LYS A 43 -0.74 -9.48 -17.42
CA LYS A 43 -1.69 -10.57 -17.71
C LYS A 43 -2.68 -10.82 -16.56
N ARG A 44 -2.35 -10.36 -15.36
CA ARG A 44 -3.14 -10.56 -14.13
C ARG A 44 -3.96 -9.34 -13.74
N TRP A 45 -3.93 -8.28 -14.55
CA TRP A 45 -4.53 -7.00 -14.24
C TRP A 45 -5.33 -6.46 -15.42
N ARG A 46 -6.60 -6.10 -15.18
CA ARG A 46 -7.44 -5.36 -16.12
C ARG A 46 -7.56 -3.91 -15.68
N ALA A 47 -7.23 -2.97 -16.55
CA ALA A 47 -7.35 -1.54 -16.23
C ALA A 47 -8.79 -1.16 -15.90
N LEU A 48 -8.94 -0.28 -14.90
CA LEU A 48 -10.21 0.32 -14.48
C LEU A 48 -10.14 1.83 -14.70
N GLN A 49 -11.22 2.40 -15.22
CA GLN A 49 -11.37 3.84 -15.38
C GLN A 49 -12.69 4.28 -14.75
N VAL A 50 -12.65 5.37 -13.98
CA VAL A 50 -13.82 5.94 -13.31
C VAL A 50 -13.87 7.43 -13.66
N GLY A 51 -14.64 7.76 -14.70
CA GLY A 51 -14.69 9.12 -15.22
C GLY A 51 -13.51 9.44 -16.14
N GLU A 52 -12.81 10.54 -15.86
CA GLU A 52 -11.65 10.98 -16.63
C GLU A 52 -10.50 9.97 -16.55
N ALA A 53 -9.58 10.02 -17.51
CA ALA A 53 -8.42 9.14 -17.52
C ALA A 53 -7.47 9.53 -16.39
N TRP A 54 -6.94 8.52 -15.70
CA TRP A 54 -5.93 8.72 -14.66
C TRP A 54 -4.62 9.22 -15.26
N THR A 55 -3.99 10.20 -14.64
CA THR A 55 -2.70 10.74 -15.10
C THR A 55 -1.57 10.56 -14.09
N ASP A 56 -1.88 10.55 -12.80
CA ASP A 56 -0.87 10.47 -11.73
C ASP A 56 -0.96 9.16 -10.95
N ILE A 57 -1.96 8.32 -11.25
CA ILE A 57 -2.11 6.98 -10.73
C ILE A 57 -2.46 5.99 -11.85
N THR A 58 -2.36 4.71 -11.55
CA THR A 58 -3.04 3.65 -12.31
C THR A 58 -3.97 2.85 -11.40
N TYR A 59 -5.05 2.30 -11.97
CA TYR A 59 -6.05 1.54 -11.24
C TYR A 59 -6.44 0.28 -12.02
N HIS A 60 -6.33 -0.88 -11.39
CA HIS A 60 -6.57 -2.17 -12.03
C HIS A 60 -7.40 -3.11 -11.15
N ARG A 61 -8.21 -3.95 -11.79
CA ARG A 61 -8.84 -5.12 -11.21
C ARG A 61 -7.94 -6.34 -11.39
N ALA A 62 -7.71 -7.10 -10.32
CA ALA A 62 -7.04 -8.39 -10.42
C ALA A 62 -7.93 -9.36 -11.20
N ILE A 63 -7.34 -10.11 -12.13
CA ILE A 63 -8.04 -11.13 -12.91
C ILE A 63 -7.28 -12.45 -12.87
N ASP A 64 -8.02 -13.54 -13.02
CA ASP A 64 -7.46 -14.83 -13.36
C ASP A 64 -6.96 -14.79 -14.82
N PRO A 65 -5.68 -15.09 -15.10
CA PRO A 65 -5.10 -14.91 -16.43
C PRO A 65 -5.58 -15.92 -17.46
N GLU A 66 -6.12 -17.07 -17.04
CA GLU A 66 -6.60 -18.13 -17.93
C GLU A 66 -8.05 -17.89 -18.33
N THR A 67 -8.87 -17.48 -17.36
CA THR A 67 -10.33 -17.34 -17.53
C THR A 67 -10.78 -15.90 -17.74
N GLY A 68 -9.94 -14.92 -17.38
CA GLY A 68 -10.29 -13.49 -17.35
C GLY A 68 -11.28 -13.12 -16.24
N GLN A 69 -11.58 -14.04 -15.33
CA GLN A 69 -12.53 -13.81 -14.24
C GLN A 69 -11.95 -12.83 -13.22
N ASP A 70 -12.81 -11.95 -12.71
CA ASP A 70 -12.43 -11.02 -11.67
C ASP A 70 -12.08 -11.70 -10.34
N LEU A 71 -10.92 -11.35 -9.80
CA LEU A 71 -10.50 -11.70 -8.45
C LEU A 71 -10.89 -10.58 -7.47
N PRO A 72 -11.05 -10.86 -6.16
CA PRO A 72 -11.55 -9.89 -5.19
C PRO A 72 -10.47 -8.89 -4.73
N ALA A 73 -9.62 -8.43 -5.63
CA ALA A 73 -8.52 -7.52 -5.35
C ALA A 73 -8.42 -6.43 -6.42
N VAL A 74 -7.95 -5.25 -6.02
CA VAL A 74 -7.59 -4.17 -6.94
C VAL A 74 -6.20 -3.65 -6.63
N ARG A 75 -5.53 -3.10 -7.63
CA ARG A 75 -4.23 -2.44 -7.53
C ARG A 75 -4.39 -0.97 -7.88
N ILE A 76 -4.02 -0.09 -6.95
CA ILE A 76 -3.94 1.35 -7.14
C ILE A 76 -2.46 1.72 -6.97
N ALA A 77 -1.85 2.34 -7.98
CA ALA A 77 -0.43 2.67 -7.92
C ALA A 77 -0.18 4.13 -8.28
N PHE A 78 0.74 4.78 -7.57
CA PHE A 78 1.29 6.07 -8.00
C PHE A 78 1.99 5.92 -9.36
N ASP A 79 1.84 6.89 -10.25
CA ASP A 79 2.35 6.84 -11.62
C ASP A 79 3.12 8.11 -12.01
N ARG A 80 4.02 8.53 -11.11
CA ARG A 80 4.96 9.65 -11.33
C ARG A 80 6.40 9.25 -10.99
N PRO A 81 6.91 8.14 -11.55
CA PRO A 81 8.18 7.56 -11.11
C PRO A 81 9.39 8.49 -11.35
N GLU A 82 9.32 9.38 -12.34
CA GLU A 82 10.34 10.40 -12.65
C GLU A 82 10.59 11.38 -11.49
N VAL A 83 9.63 11.54 -10.59
CA VAL A 83 9.77 12.32 -9.35
C VAL A 83 9.57 11.46 -8.11
N ARG A 84 9.97 10.19 -8.18
CA ARG A 84 9.88 9.21 -7.07
C ARG A 84 8.46 9.07 -6.54
N ASN A 85 7.46 9.10 -7.43
CA ASN A 85 6.06 8.97 -7.06
C ASN A 85 5.60 9.99 -6.01
N ALA A 86 6.14 11.22 -6.07
CA ALA A 86 5.67 12.32 -5.24
C ALA A 86 4.22 12.70 -5.62
N PHE A 87 3.35 12.87 -4.63
CA PHE A 87 1.96 13.29 -4.87
C PHE A 87 1.84 14.82 -4.91
N ARG A 88 1.14 15.32 -5.91
CA ARG A 88 0.60 16.69 -5.95
C ARG A 88 -0.91 16.65 -5.64
N PRO A 89 -1.61 17.79 -5.45
CA PRO A 89 -3.04 17.78 -5.15
C PRO A 89 -3.90 16.94 -6.10
N HIS A 90 -3.61 17.00 -7.40
CA HIS A 90 -4.27 16.15 -8.41
C HIS A 90 -4.08 14.66 -8.15
N THR A 91 -2.85 14.21 -7.85
CA THR A 91 -2.56 12.83 -7.46
C THR A 91 -3.39 12.38 -6.26
N VAL A 92 -3.58 13.26 -5.27
CA VAL A 92 -4.37 12.96 -4.08
C VAL A 92 -5.86 12.83 -4.42
N ASP A 93 -6.37 13.68 -5.33
CA ASP A 93 -7.76 13.62 -5.79
C ASP A 93 -8.04 12.30 -6.54
N GLU A 94 -7.15 11.91 -7.47
CA GLU A 94 -7.27 10.64 -8.18
C GLU A 94 -7.16 9.43 -7.24
N LEU A 95 -6.19 9.45 -6.32
CA LEU A 95 -6.01 8.40 -5.33
C LEU A 95 -7.25 8.24 -4.45
N TYR A 96 -7.84 9.35 -4.00
CA TYR A 96 -9.08 9.33 -3.23
C TYR A 96 -10.23 8.74 -4.07
N ALA A 97 -10.40 9.18 -5.31
CA ALA A 97 -11.45 8.70 -6.20
C ALA A 97 -11.34 7.18 -6.47
N ALA A 98 -10.14 6.67 -6.74
CA ALA A 98 -9.91 5.25 -6.96
C ALA A 98 -10.15 4.41 -5.69
N LEU A 99 -9.69 4.89 -4.52
CA LEU A 99 -9.94 4.23 -3.23
C LEU A 99 -11.43 4.24 -2.86
N ASP A 100 -12.15 5.32 -3.14
CA ASP A 100 -13.57 5.43 -2.83
C ASP A 100 -14.41 4.56 -3.77
N HIS A 101 -14.05 4.51 -5.06
CA HIS A 101 -14.64 3.54 -5.99
C HIS A 101 -14.40 2.11 -5.48
N ALA A 102 -13.15 1.76 -5.15
CA ALA A 102 -12.81 0.45 -4.60
C ALA A 102 -13.59 0.15 -3.31
N ARG A 103 -13.77 1.13 -2.41
CA ARG A 103 -14.58 0.99 -1.18
C ARG A 103 -16.03 0.58 -1.49
N MET A 104 -16.61 1.12 -2.56
CA MET A 104 -18.00 0.90 -2.94
C MET A 104 -18.23 -0.30 -3.87
N THR A 105 -17.19 -0.91 -4.44
CA THR A 105 -17.33 -2.10 -5.31
C THR A 105 -17.57 -3.37 -4.49
N SER A 106 -18.74 -4.00 -4.57
CA SER A 106 -19.14 -5.09 -3.65
C SER A 106 -18.36 -6.39 -3.79
N ASP A 107 -17.69 -6.61 -4.92
CA ASP A 107 -16.92 -7.82 -5.24
C ASP A 107 -15.40 -7.66 -5.06
N VAL A 108 -14.96 -6.54 -4.48
CA VAL A 108 -13.56 -6.29 -4.08
C VAL A 108 -13.43 -6.45 -2.57
N GLY A 109 -12.50 -7.30 -2.10
CA GLY A 109 -12.21 -7.53 -0.69
C GLY A 109 -10.91 -6.88 -0.20
N THR A 110 -9.92 -6.73 -1.08
CA THR A 110 -8.58 -6.21 -0.75
C THR A 110 -8.15 -5.12 -1.73
N VAL A 111 -7.53 -4.07 -1.23
CA VAL A 111 -6.92 -3.00 -2.01
C VAL A 111 -5.40 -3.08 -1.84
N ILE A 112 -4.68 -3.16 -2.95
CA ILE A 112 -3.22 -3.07 -2.99
C ILE A 112 -2.86 -1.64 -3.39
N VAL A 113 -2.05 -0.97 -2.57
CA VAL A 113 -1.50 0.36 -2.87
C VAL A 113 0.00 0.24 -3.08
N THR A 114 0.49 0.67 -4.24
CA THR A 114 1.92 0.57 -4.61
C THR A 114 2.39 1.77 -5.44
N GLY A 115 3.60 1.72 -6.01
CA GLY A 115 4.10 2.70 -6.97
C GLY A 115 4.54 2.02 -8.27
N ASN A 116 4.18 2.58 -9.41
CA ASN A 116 4.76 2.20 -10.70
C ASN A 116 6.22 2.66 -10.78
N GLY A 117 6.98 2.03 -11.67
CA GLY A 117 8.39 2.33 -11.87
C GLY A 117 9.13 1.17 -12.56
N PRO A 118 10.47 1.21 -12.60
CA PRO A 118 11.32 2.25 -12.02
C PRO A 118 11.22 3.60 -12.73
N SER A 119 11.85 4.62 -12.14
CA SER A 119 12.08 5.93 -12.80
C SER A 119 12.78 5.73 -14.15
N PRO A 120 12.22 6.26 -15.26
CA PRO A 120 12.88 6.16 -16.56
C PRO A 120 14.17 7.00 -16.65
N ALA A 121 14.36 7.95 -15.74
CA ALA A 121 15.52 8.83 -15.73
C ALA A 121 16.79 8.16 -15.16
N ASP A 122 16.63 7.24 -14.20
CA ASP A 122 17.76 6.71 -13.42
C ASP A 122 17.55 5.30 -12.84
N GLY A 123 16.45 4.61 -13.20
CA GLY A 123 16.20 3.23 -12.79
C GLY A 123 15.84 3.05 -11.32
N VAL A 124 15.62 4.13 -10.57
CA VAL A 124 15.31 4.04 -9.13
C VAL A 124 13.81 3.75 -8.92
N HIS A 125 13.52 2.75 -8.10
CA HIS A 125 12.15 2.41 -7.69
C HIS A 125 11.66 3.31 -6.54
N ALA A 126 10.39 3.67 -6.56
CA ALA A 126 9.75 4.41 -5.49
C ALA A 126 8.33 3.89 -5.25
N PHE A 127 7.98 3.69 -3.98
CA PHE A 127 6.58 3.57 -3.59
C PHE A 127 5.93 4.96 -3.67
N CYS A 128 6.42 5.87 -2.83
CA CYS A 128 5.95 7.25 -2.74
C CYS A 128 6.96 8.07 -1.92
N SER A 129 7.38 9.23 -2.44
CA SER A 129 8.31 10.13 -1.74
C SER A 129 7.62 11.25 -0.95
N GLY A 130 6.29 11.22 -0.85
CA GLY A 130 5.51 12.22 -0.14
C GLY A 130 5.03 13.35 -1.04
N GLY A 131 4.76 14.51 -0.44
CA GLY A 131 4.22 15.66 -1.18
C GLY A 131 5.28 16.31 -2.07
N ASP A 132 4.89 16.63 -3.30
CA ASP A 132 5.74 17.25 -4.31
C ASP A 132 6.15 18.66 -3.86
N GLN A 133 7.41 18.81 -3.43
CA GLN A 133 7.92 20.06 -2.86
C GLN A 133 7.92 21.22 -3.87
N ARG A 134 7.91 20.94 -5.19
CA ARG A 134 7.89 21.98 -6.23
C ARG A 134 6.63 22.86 -6.19
N ILE A 135 5.53 22.31 -5.69
CA ILE A 135 4.23 22.98 -5.60
C ILE A 135 3.79 23.24 -4.15
N ARG A 136 4.70 23.12 -3.18
CA ARG A 136 4.45 23.45 -1.77
C ARG A 136 4.57 24.95 -1.56
N GLY A 137 3.46 25.58 -1.18
CA GLY A 137 3.39 26.98 -0.75
C GLY A 137 3.38 27.14 0.77
N ARG A 138 3.14 28.38 1.24
CA ARG A 138 3.07 28.72 2.68
C ARG A 138 1.92 28.03 3.42
N ASP A 139 0.85 27.71 2.70
CA ASP A 139 -0.42 27.19 3.22
C ASP A 139 -0.70 25.73 2.82
N GLY A 140 0.27 25.04 2.21
CA GLY A 140 0.15 23.63 1.80
C GLY A 140 0.52 23.39 0.34
N TYR A 141 0.14 22.24 -0.18
CA TYR A 141 0.40 21.86 -1.58
C TYR A 141 -0.67 22.46 -2.48
N ARG A 142 -0.27 23.12 -3.57
CA ARG A 142 -1.18 23.89 -4.43
C ARG A 142 -1.42 23.21 -5.76
N TYR A 143 -2.61 23.43 -6.31
CA TYR A 143 -2.93 23.03 -7.68
C TYR A 143 -2.12 23.87 -8.66
N ALA A 144 -1.61 23.23 -9.69
CA ALA A 144 -0.79 23.84 -10.72
C ALA A 144 -1.17 23.26 -12.09
N SER A 145 -1.16 24.09 -13.13
CA SER A 145 -1.39 23.63 -14.51
C SER A 145 -0.17 22.91 -15.11
N GLY A 146 1.00 23.01 -14.46
CA GLY A 146 2.24 22.35 -14.82
C GLY A 146 3.00 21.79 -13.62
N ALA A 147 4.27 21.43 -13.83
CA ALA A 147 5.14 20.85 -12.79
C ALA A 147 5.95 21.89 -12.00
N GLU A 148 5.88 23.16 -12.39
CA GLU A 148 6.68 24.26 -11.84
C GLU A 148 5.85 25.20 -10.96
N ALA A 149 6.50 25.84 -9.99
CA ALA A 149 5.87 26.76 -9.04
C ALA A 149 5.16 27.94 -9.73
N ASP A 150 5.65 28.39 -10.88
CA ASP A 150 5.07 29.52 -11.65
C ASP A 150 3.70 29.19 -12.27
N SER A 151 3.31 27.90 -12.28
CA SER A 151 2.02 27.44 -12.82
C SER A 151 0.92 27.27 -11.76
N VAL A 152 1.20 27.67 -10.52
CA VAL A 152 0.28 27.61 -9.38
C VAL A 152 -0.82 28.65 -9.50
N ASP A 153 -2.08 28.23 -9.31
CA ASP A 153 -3.23 29.14 -9.23
C ASP A 153 -3.19 29.92 -7.91
N PRO A 154 -2.92 31.25 -7.91
CA PRO A 154 -2.81 32.02 -6.67
C PRO A 154 -4.15 32.17 -5.96
N ALA A 155 -5.28 32.03 -6.66
CA ALA A 155 -6.62 32.17 -6.09
C ALA A 155 -7.10 30.92 -5.33
N ARG A 156 -6.44 29.77 -5.51
CA ARG A 156 -6.72 28.53 -4.77
C ARG A 156 -5.75 28.36 -3.61
N ALA A 157 -6.30 28.20 -2.40
CA ALA A 157 -5.51 27.91 -1.22
C ALA A 157 -4.82 26.54 -1.32
N GLY A 158 -3.67 26.41 -0.66
CA GLY A 158 -2.98 25.13 -0.50
C GLY A 158 -3.84 24.12 0.29
N ARG A 159 -3.62 22.84 0.02
CA ARG A 159 -4.27 21.73 0.73
C ARG A 159 -3.25 20.78 1.34
N LEU A 160 -3.69 20.06 2.37
CA LEU A 160 -3.00 18.94 3.01
C LEU A 160 -3.89 17.70 3.01
N HIS A 161 -4.69 17.51 1.95
CA HIS A 161 -5.79 16.54 1.93
C HIS A 161 -5.37 15.10 1.67
N ILE A 162 -4.08 14.79 1.64
CA ILE A 162 -3.64 13.40 1.80
C ILE A 162 -4.14 12.82 3.14
N LEU A 163 -4.43 13.69 4.12
CA LEU A 163 -5.10 13.30 5.37
C LEU A 163 -6.53 12.75 5.14
N GLU A 164 -7.23 13.16 4.08
CA GLU A 164 -8.53 12.58 3.68
C GLU A 164 -8.33 11.16 3.15
N VAL A 165 -7.28 10.93 2.35
CA VAL A 165 -6.88 9.58 1.89
C VAL A 165 -6.50 8.68 3.06
N GLN A 166 -5.71 9.17 4.01
CA GLN A 166 -5.36 8.42 5.23
C GLN A 166 -6.61 7.96 5.99
N ARG A 167 -7.60 8.85 6.18
CA ARG A 167 -8.88 8.50 6.82
C ARG A 167 -9.70 7.50 5.99
N LEU A 168 -9.69 7.62 4.67
CA LEU A 168 -10.38 6.70 3.78
C LEU A 168 -9.80 5.27 3.86
N ILE A 169 -8.47 5.14 3.85
CA ILE A 169 -7.77 3.87 4.09
C ILE A 169 -8.15 3.28 5.45
N ARG A 170 -8.09 4.11 6.51
CA ARG A 170 -8.38 3.70 7.88
C ARG A 170 -9.81 3.20 8.06
N THR A 171 -10.79 3.87 7.46
CA THR A 171 -12.22 3.65 7.75
C THR A 171 -12.97 2.83 6.70
N MET A 172 -12.35 2.52 5.54
CA MET A 172 -12.98 1.61 4.59
C MET A 172 -13.12 0.19 5.15
N PRO A 173 -14.21 -0.53 4.86
CA PRO A 173 -14.49 -1.87 5.38
C PRO A 173 -13.72 -2.99 4.65
N LYS A 174 -12.53 -2.68 4.14
CA LYS A 174 -11.69 -3.55 3.30
C LYS A 174 -10.25 -3.46 3.77
N VAL A 175 -9.49 -4.54 3.57
CA VAL A 175 -8.07 -4.57 3.92
C VAL A 175 -7.28 -3.82 2.84
N VAL A 176 -6.43 -2.90 3.26
CA VAL A 176 -5.49 -2.17 2.41
C VAL A 176 -4.09 -2.65 2.71
N VAL A 177 -3.42 -3.16 1.67
CA VAL A 177 -2.03 -3.63 1.74
C VAL A 177 -1.14 -2.63 1.02
N ALA A 178 -0.21 -2.00 1.74
CA ALA A 178 0.85 -1.23 1.13
C ALA A 178 1.94 -2.17 0.60
N VAL A 179 2.24 -2.05 -0.68
CA VAL A 179 3.26 -2.85 -1.36
C VAL A 179 4.42 -1.92 -1.71
N VAL A 180 5.42 -1.89 -0.84
CA VAL A 180 6.53 -0.95 -0.89
C VAL A 180 7.62 -1.51 -1.80
N ASN A 181 7.56 -1.10 -3.07
CA ASN A 181 8.46 -1.54 -4.14
C ASN A 181 9.76 -0.72 -4.23
N GLY A 182 9.91 0.34 -3.43
CA GLY A 182 11.05 1.25 -3.51
C GLY A 182 11.09 2.24 -2.35
N TRP A 183 11.57 3.46 -2.61
CA TRP A 183 11.53 4.56 -1.64
C TRP A 183 10.12 4.85 -1.11
N ALA A 184 9.96 4.78 0.21
CA ALA A 184 8.83 5.26 0.99
C ALA A 184 9.32 6.37 1.94
N ALA A 185 9.11 7.63 1.53
CA ALA A 185 9.65 8.79 2.24
C ALA A 185 8.60 9.85 2.55
N GLY A 186 8.82 10.64 3.61
CA GLY A 186 7.94 11.75 4.01
C GLY A 186 6.47 11.31 4.17
N GLY A 187 5.55 11.98 3.48
CA GLY A 187 4.14 11.58 3.46
C GLY A 187 3.87 10.20 2.83
N GLY A 188 4.75 9.73 1.93
CA GLY A 188 4.69 8.36 1.40
C GLY A 188 5.09 7.32 2.44
N HIS A 189 5.97 7.68 3.37
CA HIS A 189 6.22 6.89 4.57
C HIS A 189 4.96 6.80 5.44
N SER A 190 4.29 7.93 5.73
CA SER A 190 3.03 7.92 6.48
C SER A 190 1.91 7.09 5.83
N LEU A 191 1.89 6.98 4.50
CA LEU A 191 0.89 6.19 3.79
C LEU A 191 1.06 4.67 3.97
N HIS A 192 2.29 4.14 4.04
CA HIS A 192 2.45 2.71 4.37
C HIS A 192 2.09 2.46 5.84
N VAL A 193 2.39 3.42 6.74
CA VAL A 193 2.08 3.31 8.16
C VAL A 193 0.57 3.18 8.42
N VAL A 194 -0.27 3.90 7.67
CA VAL A 194 -1.73 3.87 7.87
C VAL A 194 -2.41 2.68 7.18
N ALA A 195 -1.72 1.98 6.27
CA ALA A 195 -2.23 0.75 5.68
C ALA A 195 -2.41 -0.34 6.75
N ASP A 196 -3.30 -1.30 6.50
CA ASP A 196 -3.55 -2.37 7.47
C ASP A 196 -2.37 -3.34 7.54
N LEU A 197 -1.71 -3.57 6.40
CA LEU A 197 -0.55 -4.46 6.22
C LEU A 197 0.45 -3.84 5.25
N THR A 198 1.73 -4.19 5.41
CA THR A 198 2.80 -3.78 4.48
C THR A 198 3.67 -4.96 4.06
N ILE A 199 3.89 -5.10 2.74
CA ILE A 199 4.87 -6.01 2.15
C ILE A 199 5.96 -5.16 1.50
N ALA A 200 7.23 -5.49 1.69
CA ALA A 200 8.35 -4.68 1.19
C ALA A 200 9.30 -5.49 0.32
N SER A 201 9.78 -4.86 -0.76
CA SER A 201 10.88 -5.40 -1.58
C SER A 201 12.17 -5.45 -0.77
N ARG A 202 12.82 -6.61 -0.73
CA ARG A 202 14.10 -6.80 -0.05
C ARG A 202 15.20 -5.92 -0.64
N GLU A 203 15.25 -5.83 -1.96
CA GLU A 203 16.31 -5.20 -2.73
C GLU A 203 16.15 -3.68 -2.74
N HIS A 204 14.92 -3.20 -2.99
CA HIS A 204 14.68 -1.81 -3.37
C HIS A 204 13.90 -1.01 -2.34
N ALA A 205 13.16 -1.63 -1.41
CA ALA A 205 12.45 -0.85 -0.42
C ALA A 205 13.42 -0.13 0.51
N ARG A 206 13.23 1.18 0.63
CA ARG A 206 13.98 2.08 1.51
C ARG A 206 13.00 3.00 2.19
N PHE A 207 13.14 3.14 3.49
CA PHE A 207 12.25 3.94 4.31
C PHE A 207 13.02 5.08 4.93
N MET A 208 12.47 6.29 4.88
CA MET A 208 13.10 7.45 5.47
C MET A 208 12.06 8.52 5.78
N GLN A 209 11.92 8.88 7.06
CA GLN A 209 11.01 9.95 7.44
C GLN A 209 11.74 11.29 7.32
N THR A 210 11.50 12.00 6.22
CA THR A 210 12.21 13.23 5.84
C THR A 210 11.51 14.50 6.28
N ASP A 211 10.34 14.40 6.91
CA ASP A 211 9.52 15.54 7.32
C ASP A 211 10.33 16.66 8.00
N ALA A 212 11.11 16.32 9.03
CA ALA A 212 11.90 17.30 9.78
C ALA A 212 13.00 17.96 8.94
N ASN A 213 13.55 17.27 7.94
CA ASN A 213 14.59 17.83 7.05
C ASN A 213 14.06 18.97 6.19
N VAL A 214 12.74 18.98 5.89
CA VAL A 214 12.08 20.00 5.06
C VAL A 214 11.14 20.89 5.85
N GLY A 215 11.25 20.92 7.18
CA GLY A 215 10.38 21.73 8.04
C GLY A 215 8.90 21.35 7.96
N SER A 216 8.61 20.06 7.81
CA SER A 216 7.28 19.45 7.84
C SER A 216 7.16 18.52 9.06
N PHE A 217 5.96 17.98 9.31
CA PHE A 217 5.69 16.89 10.23
C PHE A 217 4.29 16.29 10.00
N ASP A 218 4.18 14.97 9.98
CA ASP A 218 2.92 14.24 10.18
C ASP A 218 2.76 13.90 11.67
N GLY A 219 1.98 14.73 12.38
CA GLY A 219 1.67 14.56 13.80
C GLY A 219 0.52 13.58 14.10
N GLY A 220 -0.03 12.92 13.07
CA GLY A 220 -1.19 12.04 13.16
C GLY A 220 -0.79 10.57 13.00
N TYR A 221 -1.33 9.91 11.98
CA TYR A 221 -1.03 8.51 11.70
C TYR A 221 0.45 8.28 11.38
N GLY A 222 1.13 9.22 10.70
CA GLY A 222 2.53 9.03 10.32
C GLY A 222 3.48 8.80 11.51
N SER A 223 3.23 9.43 12.66
CA SER A 223 4.11 9.37 13.84
C SER A 223 3.49 8.64 15.03
N ALA A 224 2.32 9.06 15.50
CA ALA A 224 1.70 8.50 16.69
C ALA A 224 1.26 7.04 16.47
N TYR A 225 0.75 6.73 15.28
CA TYR A 225 0.36 5.36 14.93
C TYR A 225 1.56 4.48 14.56
N LEU A 226 2.62 5.02 13.96
CA LEU A 226 3.90 4.31 13.83
C LEU A 226 4.41 3.83 15.20
N ALA A 227 4.28 4.63 16.25
CA ALA A 227 4.68 4.23 17.60
C ALA A 227 3.87 3.06 18.18
N LYS A 228 2.69 2.76 17.63
CA LYS A 228 1.89 1.56 17.97
C LYS A 228 2.43 0.29 17.31
N GLN A 229 3.19 0.44 16.23
CA GLN A 229 3.80 -0.65 15.47
C GLN A 229 5.21 -0.95 15.99
N VAL A 230 6.08 0.07 16.03
CA VAL A 230 7.52 -0.11 16.34
C VAL A 230 7.91 0.30 17.76
N GLY A 231 6.96 0.75 18.56
CA GLY A 231 7.19 1.30 19.89
C GLY A 231 7.74 2.74 19.89
N GLN A 232 7.60 3.40 21.04
CA GLN A 232 7.88 4.83 21.21
C GLN A 232 9.33 5.23 20.90
N LYS A 233 10.32 4.43 21.33
CA LYS A 233 11.73 4.76 21.14
C LYS A 233 12.10 4.77 19.66
N ARG A 234 11.69 3.75 18.92
CA ARG A 234 12.01 3.62 17.49
C ARG A 234 11.27 4.65 16.65
N ALA A 235 9.97 4.87 16.90
CA ALA A 235 9.22 5.88 16.16
C ALA A 235 9.85 7.28 16.30
N ARG A 236 10.28 7.66 17.51
CA ARG A 236 11.00 8.92 17.74
C ARG A 236 12.35 8.97 17.04
N GLU A 237 13.11 7.87 17.05
CA GLU A 237 14.39 7.78 16.33
C GLU A 237 14.21 7.98 14.82
N ILE A 238 13.22 7.32 14.23
CA ILE A 238 12.89 7.44 12.80
C ILE A 238 12.62 8.90 12.42
N PHE A 239 11.80 9.60 13.19
CA PHE A 239 11.44 10.99 12.91
C PHE A 239 12.55 12.00 13.25
N PHE A 240 13.24 11.85 14.39
CA PHE A 240 14.22 12.84 14.85
C PHE A 240 15.55 12.75 14.13
N LEU A 241 15.97 11.54 13.74
CA LEU A 241 17.24 11.34 13.05
C LEU A 241 17.08 11.34 11.52
N ALA A 242 15.85 11.14 11.03
CA ALA A 242 15.55 11.08 9.60
C ALA A 242 16.52 10.19 8.81
N ARG A 243 16.87 9.02 9.37
CA ARG A 243 17.82 8.08 8.76
C ARG A 243 17.09 7.10 7.85
N GLU A 244 17.77 6.68 6.79
CA GLU A 244 17.35 5.57 5.95
C GLU A 244 17.39 4.25 6.74
N TYR A 245 16.41 3.39 6.50
CA TYR A 245 16.43 1.99 6.95
C TYR A 245 15.86 1.06 5.87
N SER A 246 16.29 -0.20 5.94
CA SER A 246 15.97 -1.24 4.97
C SER A 246 14.62 -1.92 5.24
N ALA A 247 14.12 -2.69 4.27
CA ALA A 247 12.97 -3.58 4.45
C ALA A 247 13.13 -4.53 5.65
N GLN A 248 14.31 -5.11 5.81
CA GLN A 248 14.60 -6.04 6.89
C GLN A 248 14.54 -5.37 8.26
N GLN A 249 15.11 -4.16 8.39
CA GLN A 249 14.99 -3.38 9.63
C GLN A 249 13.54 -3.00 9.92
N ALA A 250 12.78 -2.60 8.90
CA ALA A 250 11.37 -2.27 9.04
C ALA A 250 10.53 -3.46 9.54
N TYR A 251 10.83 -4.67 9.03
CA TYR A 251 10.22 -5.93 9.49
C TYR A 251 10.59 -6.26 10.93
N GLU A 252 11.88 -6.22 11.27
CA GLU A 252 12.38 -6.50 12.62
C GLU A 252 11.81 -5.53 13.67
N TRP A 253 11.49 -4.30 13.27
CA TRP A 253 10.88 -3.32 14.14
C TRP A 253 9.36 -3.44 14.22
N GLY A 254 8.71 -4.17 13.31
CA GLY A 254 7.26 -4.39 13.31
C GLY A 254 6.45 -3.42 12.43
N ALA A 255 7.08 -2.65 11.54
CA ALA A 255 6.39 -1.76 10.60
C ALA A 255 6.08 -2.43 9.24
N VAL A 256 6.68 -3.60 8.97
CA VAL A 256 6.49 -4.39 7.74
C VAL A 256 6.14 -5.82 8.12
N ASN A 257 5.17 -6.42 7.43
CA ASN A 257 4.69 -7.77 7.69
C ASN A 257 5.53 -8.83 6.99
N ASP A 258 6.00 -8.58 5.76
CA ASP A 258 6.83 -9.52 5.01
C ASP A 258 7.85 -8.80 4.12
N VAL A 259 9.03 -9.43 3.98
CA VAL A 259 10.14 -8.96 3.13
C VAL A 259 10.46 -10.02 2.08
N VAL A 260 10.13 -9.72 0.83
CA VAL A 260 10.18 -10.67 -0.29
C VAL A 260 11.13 -10.18 -1.39
N PRO A 261 11.65 -11.07 -2.25
CA PRO A 261 12.33 -10.64 -3.47
C PRO A 261 11.45 -9.67 -4.26
N HIS A 262 12.07 -8.67 -4.88
CA HIS A 262 11.34 -7.64 -5.63
C HIS A 262 10.42 -8.22 -6.71
N ALA A 263 10.91 -9.26 -7.40
CA ALA A 263 10.14 -9.95 -8.45
C ALA A 263 8.86 -10.61 -7.91
N ASP A 264 8.84 -11.05 -6.65
CA ASP A 264 7.72 -11.78 -6.04
C ASP A 264 6.73 -10.85 -5.31
N LEU A 265 6.94 -9.53 -5.40
CA LEU A 265 6.30 -8.57 -4.52
C LEU A 265 4.78 -8.47 -4.76
N GLU A 266 4.32 -8.32 -6.00
CA GLU A 266 2.88 -8.30 -6.31
C GLU A 266 2.25 -9.70 -6.24
N ASP A 267 3.04 -10.75 -6.41
CA ASP A 267 2.59 -12.14 -6.24
C ASP A 267 2.21 -12.42 -4.80
N THR A 268 3.06 -12.02 -3.87
CA THR A 268 2.80 -12.10 -2.42
C THR A 268 1.59 -11.25 -2.05
N ALA A 269 1.43 -10.05 -2.65
CA ALA A 269 0.27 -9.21 -2.40
C ALA A 269 -1.05 -9.85 -2.88
N LEU A 270 -1.03 -10.52 -4.03
CA LEU A 270 -2.17 -11.27 -4.54
C LEU A 270 -2.43 -12.53 -3.71
N GLU A 271 -1.41 -13.19 -3.16
CA GLU A 271 -1.57 -14.27 -2.19
C GLU A 271 -2.28 -13.78 -0.92
N TYR A 272 -1.85 -12.66 -0.34
CA TYR A 272 -2.53 -12.03 0.79
C TYR A 272 -4.01 -11.78 0.49
N ALA A 273 -4.31 -11.19 -0.67
CA ALA A 273 -5.68 -10.94 -1.09
C ALA A 273 -6.50 -12.23 -1.23
N ARG A 274 -5.93 -13.30 -1.80
CA ARG A 274 -6.58 -14.62 -1.88
C ARG A 274 -6.86 -15.18 -0.49
N ILE A 275 -5.90 -15.13 0.43
CA ILE A 275 -6.08 -15.62 1.81
C ILE A 275 -7.20 -14.86 2.50
N ILE A 276 -7.23 -13.53 2.40
CA ILE A 276 -8.28 -12.68 2.99
C ILE A 276 -9.65 -13.06 2.40
N ALA A 277 -9.73 -13.30 1.09
CA ALA A 277 -10.96 -13.67 0.41
C ALA A 277 -11.53 -15.03 0.83
N THR A 278 -10.72 -15.91 1.44
CA THR A 278 -11.23 -17.18 2.03
C THR A 278 -11.94 -16.99 3.38
N LYS A 279 -11.96 -15.77 3.94
CA LYS A 279 -12.54 -15.49 5.26
C LYS A 279 -13.92 -14.85 5.12
N SER A 280 -14.71 -14.87 6.21
CA SER A 280 -15.99 -14.15 6.26
C SER A 280 -15.76 -12.65 6.06
N PRO A 281 -16.33 -12.01 5.01
CA PRO A 281 -16.17 -10.57 4.79
C PRO A 281 -16.71 -9.73 5.95
N GLN A 282 -17.75 -10.23 6.63
CA GLN A 282 -18.28 -9.61 7.85
C GLN A 282 -17.26 -9.66 8.99
N ALA A 283 -16.62 -10.81 9.22
CA ALA A 283 -15.61 -10.95 10.27
C ALA A 283 -14.40 -10.04 10.01
N ILE A 284 -13.89 -10.00 8.77
CA ILE A 284 -12.77 -9.12 8.39
C ILE A 284 -13.11 -7.64 8.64
N ARG A 285 -14.29 -7.19 8.22
CA ARG A 285 -14.77 -5.82 8.45
C ARG A 285 -14.85 -5.48 9.94
N MET A 286 -15.46 -6.36 10.74
CA MET A 286 -15.58 -6.14 12.19
C MET A 286 -14.23 -6.16 12.90
N LEU A 287 -13.30 -7.03 12.49
CA LEU A 287 -11.94 -7.10 13.05
C LEU A 287 -11.16 -5.82 12.76
N LYS A 288 -11.17 -5.32 11.52
CA LYS A 288 -10.52 -4.04 11.17
C LYS A 288 -11.04 -2.90 12.06
N PHE A 289 -12.35 -2.78 12.20
CA PHE A 289 -12.94 -1.73 13.03
C PHE A 289 -12.70 -1.93 14.52
N ALA A 290 -12.58 -3.16 15.01
CA ALA A 290 -12.19 -3.45 16.39
C ALA A 290 -10.74 -3.05 16.68
N PHE A 291 -9.79 -3.34 15.77
CA PHE A 291 -8.41 -2.85 15.90
C PHE A 291 -8.36 -1.33 15.93
N ASN A 292 -9.11 -0.66 15.05
CA ASN A 292 -9.15 0.79 15.00
C ASN A 292 -9.79 1.43 16.25
N LEU A 293 -10.83 0.80 16.80
CA LEU A 293 -11.57 1.28 17.96
C LEU A 293 -10.68 1.57 19.17
N ALA A 294 -9.65 0.75 19.38
CA ALA A 294 -8.73 0.90 20.51
C ALA A 294 -7.95 2.23 20.49
N ASP A 295 -7.78 2.84 19.30
CA ASP A 295 -6.94 4.02 19.11
C ASP A 295 -7.72 5.26 18.64
N ASP A 296 -8.82 5.09 17.89
CA ASP A 296 -9.49 6.18 17.16
C ASP A 296 -10.59 6.90 17.97
N GLY A 297 -10.77 6.55 19.25
CA GLY A 297 -11.73 7.18 20.16
C GLY A 297 -13.16 7.18 19.62
N LEU A 298 -13.84 8.33 19.68
CA LEU A 298 -15.24 8.45 19.23
C LEU A 298 -15.42 8.17 17.73
N ALA A 299 -14.42 8.47 16.90
CA ALA A 299 -14.46 8.15 15.48
C ALA A 299 -14.40 6.62 15.24
N GLY A 300 -13.53 5.92 15.98
CA GLY A 300 -13.49 4.46 15.97
C GLY A 300 -14.80 3.83 16.45
N GLN A 301 -15.37 4.38 17.52
CA GLN A 301 -16.67 3.94 18.05
C GLN A 301 -17.79 4.12 17.02
N GLN A 302 -17.84 5.27 16.34
CA GLN A 302 -18.85 5.53 15.31
C GLN A 302 -18.80 4.48 14.19
N VAL A 303 -17.61 4.15 13.69
CA VAL A 303 -17.45 3.20 12.59
C VAL A 303 -17.80 1.78 13.03
N PHE A 304 -17.31 1.33 14.19
CA PHE A 304 -17.61 -0.01 14.71
C PHE A 304 -19.10 -0.16 15.07
N ALA A 305 -19.67 0.80 15.79
CA ALA A 305 -21.07 0.76 16.20
C ALA A 305 -22.04 0.90 15.00
N GLY A 306 -21.63 1.58 13.93
CA GLY A 306 -22.38 1.61 12.68
C GLY A 306 -22.56 0.22 12.06
N GLU A 307 -21.52 -0.62 12.08
CA GLU A 307 -21.64 -2.00 11.63
C GLU A 307 -22.37 -2.91 12.62
N ALA A 308 -22.23 -2.69 13.93
CA ALA A 308 -23.09 -3.36 14.92
C ALA A 308 -24.58 -3.04 14.71
N THR A 309 -24.90 -1.79 14.34
CA THR A 309 -26.26 -1.38 13.97
C THR A 309 -26.74 -2.11 12.71
N ARG A 310 -25.86 -2.27 11.71
CA ARG A 310 -26.18 -3.07 10.50
C ARG A 310 -26.50 -4.52 10.86
N LEU A 311 -25.76 -5.13 11.79
CA LEU A 311 -26.04 -6.48 12.28
C LEU A 311 -27.39 -6.55 13.00
N ALA A 312 -27.70 -5.56 13.85
CA ALA A 312 -28.99 -5.49 14.53
C ALA A 312 -30.15 -5.40 13.52
N TYR A 313 -29.99 -4.64 12.44
CA TYR A 313 -30.99 -4.52 11.36
C TYR A 313 -31.27 -5.83 10.61
N MET A 314 -30.40 -6.83 10.72
CA MET A 314 -30.61 -8.15 10.09
C MET A 314 -31.45 -9.10 10.95
N THR A 315 -31.82 -8.71 12.17
CA THR A 315 -32.56 -9.56 13.11
C THR A 315 -34.09 -9.39 12.97
N ASP A 316 -34.83 -10.44 13.35
CA ASP A 316 -36.29 -10.39 13.41
C ASP A 316 -36.81 -9.34 14.41
N GLU A 317 -36.05 -9.02 15.47
CA GLU A 317 -36.38 -7.97 16.44
C GLU A 317 -36.39 -6.59 15.79
N ALA A 318 -35.37 -6.26 14.97
CA ALA A 318 -35.35 -4.98 14.25
C ALA A 318 -36.46 -4.90 13.19
N VAL A 319 -36.79 -6.02 12.55
CA VAL A 319 -37.92 -6.12 11.61
C VAL A 319 -39.25 -5.82 12.32
N GLU A 320 -39.49 -6.38 13.49
CA GLU A 320 -40.68 -6.09 14.30
C GLU A 320 -40.77 -4.61 14.67
N GLY A 321 -39.66 -3.97 15.06
CA GLY A 321 -39.63 -2.54 15.34
C GLY A 321 -40.01 -1.67 14.14
N ARG A 322 -39.47 -2.00 12.96
CA ARG A 322 -39.81 -1.34 11.69
C ARG A 322 -41.30 -1.51 11.36
N ASP A 323 -41.79 -2.75 11.42
CA ASP A 323 -43.15 -3.09 11.00
C ASP A 323 -44.19 -2.51 11.95
N ALA A 324 -43.96 -2.56 13.26
CA ALA A 324 -44.83 -1.92 14.25
C ALA A 324 -44.96 -0.40 14.04
N PHE A 325 -43.85 0.27 13.68
CA PHE A 325 -43.88 1.70 13.35
C PHE A 325 -44.71 1.98 12.08
N LEU A 326 -44.50 1.22 11.00
CA LEU A 326 -45.24 1.38 9.74
C LEU A 326 -46.73 1.07 9.90
N GLU A 327 -47.06 0.05 10.69
CA GLU A 327 -48.43 -0.38 10.99
C GLU A 327 -49.10 0.45 12.10
N ARG A 328 -48.38 1.38 12.73
CA ARG A 328 -48.84 2.24 13.83
C ARG A 328 -49.40 1.46 15.02
N ARG A 329 -48.77 0.34 15.36
CA ARG A 329 -49.08 -0.47 16.53
C ARG A 329 -47.93 -0.47 17.53
N ALA A 330 -48.21 -0.88 18.76
CA ALA A 330 -47.14 -1.18 19.70
C ALA A 330 -46.33 -2.39 19.20
N PRO A 331 -44.99 -2.36 19.35
CA PRO A 331 -44.16 -3.53 19.05
C PRO A 331 -44.32 -4.61 20.12
N ARG A 332 -44.14 -5.86 19.72
CA ARG A 332 -44.22 -7.05 20.57
C ARG A 332 -42.83 -7.66 20.75
N TRP A 333 -42.25 -7.43 21.92
CA TRP A 333 -40.88 -7.87 22.24
C TRP A 333 -40.80 -9.21 22.99
N ASP A 334 -41.94 -9.79 23.37
CA ASP A 334 -42.04 -10.96 24.25
C ASP A 334 -41.37 -12.23 23.68
N SER A 335 -41.20 -12.30 22.37
CA SER A 335 -40.56 -13.43 21.68
C SER A 335 -39.03 -13.32 21.59
N PHE A 336 -38.42 -12.21 22.03
CA PHE A 336 -36.97 -11.99 21.98
C PHE A 336 -36.37 -12.09 23.39
N PRO A 337 -35.52 -13.09 23.68
CA PRO A 337 -34.96 -13.27 25.01
C PRO A 337 -33.87 -12.22 25.30
N TYR A 338 -33.75 -11.82 26.57
CA TYR A 338 -32.61 -11.05 27.05
C TYR A 338 -31.38 -11.95 27.15
N TYR A 339 -30.50 -11.89 26.14
CA TYR A 339 -29.21 -12.59 26.13
C TYR A 339 -28.26 -12.02 27.20
N TYR A 340 -27.39 -12.86 27.79
CA TYR A 340 -26.43 -12.51 28.83
C TYR A 340 -25.08 -13.22 28.65
#